data_AF-A0AA36JB98-F1
#
_entry.id   AF-A0AA36JB98-F1
#
_cell.length_a   1.000
_cell.length_b   1.000
_cell.length_c   1.000
_cell.angle_alpha   90.00
_cell.angle_beta   90.00
_cell.angle_gamma   90.00
#
_symmetry.space_group_name_H-M   'P 1'
#
loop_
_entity.id
_entity.type
_entity.pdbx_description
1 polymer ?
#
loop_
_entity_poly.entity_id
_entity_poly.type
_entity_poly.pdbx_seq_one_letter_code
_entity_poly.pdbx_strand_id
1 'polypeptide(L)'
;MRRQGYRGTPSGGQRRCTGAFVAAAAAVCLLAGRSSGSWVSGWRQCPEVSRISIRSRQADAPDASPGRRDAAAVLAASLLVGSPATAKDVVQVPAPVPPKPSKNPAIYNLQVVGWKREPYGRMALYLQAVTQRFIQDMETSVFGGKSFIHWTTEPESDDFFKFDVVDRSNYNEAAKSGQILIDSDMSVPENGLEVYVYKDKEARDDLTKKILVEDLVIIPTELQEAVRVIQKTPFPPFVGGEETFTGLRVTVD
;
A
#
# COMPACT_ATOMS: atom_id res chain seq x y z
N MET A 1 29.38 -34.36 -61.59
CA MET A 1 28.13 -35.13 -61.58
C MET A 1 26.95 -34.17 -61.67
N ARG A 2 26.09 -34.35 -62.67
CA ARG A 2 24.88 -33.56 -62.95
C ARG A 2 23.65 -34.19 -62.28
N ARG A 3 22.58 -33.38 -62.16
CA ARG A 3 21.15 -33.67 -61.88
C ARG A 3 20.76 -33.37 -60.43
N GLN A 4 19.59 -32.82 -60.13
CA GLN A 4 18.44 -32.33 -60.92
C GLN A 4 17.59 -31.47 -59.97
N GLY A 5 17.02 -30.37 -60.47
CA GLY A 5 16.02 -29.59 -59.74
C GLY A 5 14.62 -30.18 -59.88
N TYR A 6 13.72 -29.79 -58.97
CA TYR A 6 12.29 -29.87 -59.17
C TYR A 6 11.62 -28.54 -58.78
N ARG A 7 10.99 -27.92 -59.78
CA ARG A 7 9.96 -26.89 -59.66
C ARG A 7 8.61 -27.59 -59.43
N GLY A 8 7.69 -26.91 -58.73
CA GLY A 8 6.26 -27.23 -58.78
C GLY A 8 5.41 -26.55 -57.70
N THR A 9 5.04 -25.29 -57.91
CA THR A 9 3.75 -24.70 -57.47
C THR A 9 2.71 -24.94 -58.61
N PRO A 10 1.39 -24.59 -58.56
CA PRO A 10 0.60 -23.82 -57.57
C PRO A 10 -0.87 -24.31 -57.34
N SER A 11 -1.64 -23.49 -56.61
CA SER A 11 -3.05 -23.10 -56.89
C SER A 11 -4.23 -23.86 -56.27
N GLY A 12 -5.21 -23.05 -55.81
CA GLY A 12 -6.56 -23.40 -55.37
C GLY A 12 -6.85 -22.72 -54.02
N GLY A 13 -7.62 -21.64 -53.87
CA GLY A 13 -8.70 -21.08 -54.67
C GLY A 13 -10.00 -21.14 -53.87
N GLN A 14 -10.76 -20.04 -53.83
CA GLN A 14 -12.16 -19.89 -53.37
C GLN A 14 -12.36 -19.75 -51.83
N ARG A 15 -13.21 -18.87 -51.28
CA ARG A 15 -14.25 -17.95 -51.80
C ARG A 15 -14.51 -16.86 -50.76
N ARG A 16 -14.81 -15.64 -51.23
CA ARG A 16 -15.46 -14.56 -50.45
C ARG A 16 -16.92 -14.93 -50.17
N CYS A 17 -17.38 -14.72 -48.94
CA CYS A 17 -18.80 -14.49 -48.64
C CYS A 17 -18.91 -13.27 -47.72
N THR A 18 -19.19 -12.14 -48.35
CA THR A 18 -19.84 -10.97 -47.74
C THR A 18 -21.23 -11.38 -47.24
N GLY A 19 -21.51 -11.11 -45.97
CA GLY A 19 -22.84 -11.25 -45.38
C GLY A 19 -23.10 -10.08 -44.45
N ALA A 20 -23.58 -8.98 -45.01
CA ALA A 20 -24.19 -7.90 -44.25
C ALA A 20 -25.57 -8.37 -43.78
N PHE A 21 -25.81 -8.39 -42.47
CA PHE A 21 -27.17 -8.43 -41.91
C PHE A 21 -27.41 -7.15 -41.12
N VAL A 22 -28.24 -6.30 -41.72
CA VAL A 22 -28.97 -5.22 -41.06
C VAL A 22 -30.25 -5.83 -40.52
N ALA A 23 -30.55 -5.66 -39.24
CA ALA A 23 -31.94 -5.50 -38.76
C ALA A 23 -31.95 -4.96 -37.32
N ALA A 24 -32.55 -3.79 -37.18
CA ALA A 24 -32.91 -3.16 -35.94
C ALA A 24 -34.06 -3.88 -35.23
N ALA A 25 -34.06 -3.87 -33.91
CA ALA A 25 -35.29 -3.92 -33.11
C ALA A 25 -35.04 -3.22 -31.77
N ALA A 26 -35.61 -2.02 -31.67
CA ALA A 26 -35.89 -1.39 -30.39
C ALA A 26 -37.00 -2.20 -29.68
N ALA A 27 -36.80 -2.50 -28.39
CA ALA A 27 -37.88 -2.90 -27.51
C ALA A 27 -37.61 -2.33 -26.11
N VAL A 28 -38.34 -1.26 -25.83
CA VAL A 28 -38.55 -0.70 -24.49
C VAL A 28 -39.33 -1.72 -23.67
N CYS A 29 -38.79 -2.15 -22.54
CA CYS A 29 -39.54 -2.75 -21.44
C CYS A 29 -39.16 -2.06 -20.13
N LEU A 30 -39.84 -0.94 -19.87
CA LEU A 30 -40.10 -0.46 -18.51
C LEU A 30 -41.13 -1.39 -17.87
N LEU A 31 -40.71 -2.26 -16.97
CA LEU A 31 -41.60 -2.79 -15.92
C LEU A 31 -40.84 -2.88 -14.59
N ALA A 32 -41.29 -2.04 -13.66
CA ALA A 32 -41.06 -2.17 -12.25
C ALA A 32 -41.71 -3.45 -11.72
N GLY A 33 -41.07 -4.11 -10.76
CA GLY A 33 -41.64 -5.30 -10.12
C GLY A 33 -40.77 -5.84 -8.99
N ARG A 34 -40.94 -5.25 -7.80
CA ARG A 34 -40.51 -5.77 -6.49
C ARG A 34 -40.73 -7.29 -6.35
N SER A 35 -39.72 -8.01 -5.88
CA SER A 35 -39.91 -8.98 -4.80
C SER A 35 -38.60 -9.26 -4.06
N SER A 36 -38.65 -8.96 -2.78
CA SER A 36 -37.76 -9.34 -1.69
C SER A 36 -37.37 -10.82 -1.70
N GLY A 37 -36.07 -11.07 -1.62
CA GLY A 37 -35.47 -12.37 -1.33
C GLY A 37 -34.20 -12.16 -0.51
N SER A 38 -34.38 -11.77 0.76
CA SER A 38 -33.30 -11.62 1.74
C SER A 38 -32.68 -12.99 2.04
N TRP A 39 -31.50 -13.26 1.50
CA TRP A 39 -30.61 -14.28 2.03
C TRP A 39 -29.67 -13.61 3.02
N VAL A 40 -30.12 -13.59 4.28
CA VAL A 40 -29.27 -13.32 5.44
C VAL A 40 -28.83 -14.67 5.98
N SER A 41 -27.54 -14.98 5.83
CA SER A 41 -26.87 -15.95 6.71
C SER A 41 -25.38 -15.65 6.81
N GLY A 42 -25.00 -15.02 7.92
CA GLY A 42 -23.82 -15.43 8.67
C GLY A 42 -22.47 -14.82 8.30
N TRP A 43 -22.33 -13.49 8.37
CA TRP A 43 -21.04 -12.90 8.70
C TRP A 43 -21.06 -12.49 10.17
N ARG A 44 -20.09 -13.03 10.91
CA ARG A 44 -19.89 -12.84 12.35
C ARG A 44 -19.80 -11.35 12.66
N GLN A 45 -20.55 -10.95 13.68
CA GLN A 45 -20.45 -9.63 14.32
C GLN A 45 -19.03 -9.48 14.90
N CYS A 46 -18.25 -8.55 14.37
CA CYS A 46 -17.17 -7.94 15.14
C CYS A 46 -17.80 -6.96 16.14
N PRO A 47 -17.38 -6.96 17.42
CA PRO A 47 -17.93 -6.05 18.41
C PRO A 47 -17.62 -4.61 18.05
N GLU A 48 -18.68 -3.82 18.07
CA GLU A 48 -18.75 -2.38 17.99
C GLU A 48 -17.78 -1.74 18.99
N VAL A 49 -16.70 -1.15 18.48
CA VAL A 49 -15.85 -0.27 19.27
C VAL A 49 -16.62 1.02 19.44
N SER A 50 -17.26 1.12 20.61
CA SER A 50 -17.93 2.30 21.12
C SER A 50 -17.10 3.56 20.87
N ARG A 51 -17.66 4.42 20.02
CA ARG A 51 -17.21 5.78 19.74
C ARG A 51 -17.19 6.57 21.05
N ILE A 52 -16.03 6.69 21.68
CA ILE A 52 -15.84 7.59 22.82
C ILE A 52 -15.92 9.02 22.27
N SER A 53 -17.10 9.62 22.36
CA SER A 53 -17.31 11.05 22.15
C SER A 53 -16.68 11.80 23.32
N ILE A 54 -15.41 12.20 23.18
CA ILE A 54 -14.77 13.11 24.13
C ILE A 54 -15.38 14.49 23.87
N ARG A 55 -16.40 14.81 24.65
CA ARG A 55 -16.99 16.14 24.77
C ARG A 55 -15.95 17.03 25.45
N SER A 56 -15.18 17.78 24.69
CA SER A 56 -14.26 18.78 25.23
C SER A 56 -15.06 19.78 26.07
N ARG A 57 -14.90 19.70 27.39
CA ARG A 57 -15.29 20.76 28.31
C ARG A 57 -14.43 21.97 27.99
N GLN A 58 -15.03 22.99 27.41
CA GLN A 58 -14.54 24.35 27.43
C GLN A 58 -14.50 24.78 28.90
N ALA A 59 -13.31 24.76 29.49
CA ALA A 59 -13.05 25.35 30.80
C ALA A 59 -12.49 26.74 30.55
N ASP A 60 -13.16 27.72 31.15
CA ASP A 60 -12.81 29.13 31.14
C ASP A 60 -11.37 29.39 31.58
N ALA A 61 -10.67 30.24 30.83
CA ALA A 61 -9.35 30.73 31.17
C ALA A 61 -9.44 31.77 32.29
N PRO A 62 -8.59 31.70 33.34
CA PRO A 62 -8.27 32.86 34.14
C PRO A 62 -7.05 33.60 33.58
N ASP A 63 -7.12 34.91 33.79
CA ASP A 63 -6.27 36.00 33.35
C ASP A 63 -4.75 35.80 33.37
N ALA A 64 -4.13 36.50 32.43
CA ALA A 64 -2.71 36.62 32.21
C ALA A 64 -1.96 37.33 33.36
N SER A 65 -0.76 36.83 33.64
CA SER A 65 0.35 37.63 34.18
C SER A 65 1.68 37.11 33.62
N PRO A 66 2.60 37.99 33.18
CA PRO A 66 3.77 37.59 32.41
C PRO A 66 4.97 37.30 33.33
N GLY A 67 5.53 36.10 33.22
CA GLY A 67 6.70 35.71 34.03
C GLY A 67 7.44 34.49 33.50
N ARG A 68 8.47 34.74 32.69
CA ARG A 68 9.71 33.95 32.49
C ARG A 68 9.62 32.41 32.31
N ARG A 69 10.05 32.03 31.11
CA ARG A 69 11.07 31.01 30.77
C ARG A 69 10.66 29.52 30.74
N ASP A 70 10.83 29.03 29.52
CA ASP A 70 11.39 27.73 29.13
C ASP A 70 10.49 26.49 29.07
N ALA A 71 10.60 25.87 27.88
CA ALA A 71 10.40 24.46 27.55
C ALA A 71 8.96 23.93 27.42
N ALA A 72 8.50 23.82 26.16
CA ALA A 72 8.28 22.53 25.48
C ALA A 72 7.35 22.71 24.26
N ALA A 73 7.89 23.29 23.19
CA ALA A 73 7.30 23.21 21.85
C ALA A 73 8.18 22.29 21.00
N VAL A 74 8.03 20.97 21.20
CA VAL A 74 8.62 19.95 20.33
C VAL A 74 7.57 18.88 20.14
N LEU A 75 6.82 18.95 19.03
CA LEU A 75 6.21 17.83 18.30
C LEU A 75 5.41 18.36 17.11
N ALA A 76 6.05 19.14 16.23
CA ALA A 76 5.47 19.57 14.96
C ALA A 76 6.58 19.92 13.94
N ALA A 77 7.45 18.97 13.63
CA ALA A 77 8.49 19.18 12.62
C ALA A 77 8.94 17.86 11.97
N SER A 78 8.09 17.25 11.13
CA SER A 78 8.53 16.29 10.11
C SER A 78 7.45 15.86 9.12
N LEU A 79 6.51 16.75 8.76
CA LEU A 79 5.72 16.61 7.54
C LEU A 79 5.99 17.83 6.67
N LEU A 80 7.14 17.82 6.00
CA LEU A 80 7.50 18.77 4.95
C LEU A 80 6.63 18.47 3.72
N VAL A 81 5.45 19.09 3.70
CA VAL A 81 4.65 19.30 2.49
C VAL A 81 5.29 20.47 1.72
N GLY A 82 5.73 20.19 0.49
CA GLY A 82 5.83 21.14 -0.60
C GLY A 82 6.95 22.19 -0.53
N SER A 83 8.10 21.90 -1.14
CA SER A 83 8.98 22.94 -1.69
C SER A 83 9.64 22.43 -2.98
N PRO A 84 9.49 23.11 -4.13
CA PRO A 84 10.17 22.74 -5.36
C PRO A 84 11.60 23.29 -5.30
N ALA A 85 12.46 22.61 -4.55
CA ALA A 85 13.87 22.97 -4.45
C ALA A 85 14.70 22.08 -5.39
N THR A 86 15.40 22.76 -6.29
CA THR A 86 16.54 22.32 -7.11
C THR A 86 17.30 21.11 -6.56
N ALA A 87 17.43 20.09 -7.41
CA ALA A 87 18.25 18.92 -7.22
C ALA A 87 19.71 19.29 -6.87
N LYS A 88 20.14 19.01 -5.63
CA LYS A 88 21.50 18.55 -5.26
C LYS A 88 21.78 18.40 -3.77
N ASP A 89 20.89 18.81 -2.87
CA ASP A 89 20.99 18.39 -1.47
C ASP A 89 20.18 17.11 -1.28
N VAL A 90 20.88 15.99 -1.39
CA VAL A 90 20.42 14.71 -0.84
C VAL A 90 20.21 14.97 0.65
N VAL A 91 18.97 15.25 1.05
CA VAL A 91 18.58 15.36 2.45
C VAL A 91 18.94 14.02 3.08
N GLN A 92 20.08 13.96 3.78
CA GLN A 92 20.47 12.79 4.55
C GLN A 92 19.36 12.58 5.58
N VAL A 93 18.47 11.63 5.31
CA VAL A 93 17.47 11.21 6.28
C VAL A 93 18.28 10.53 7.39
N PRO A 94 18.37 11.12 8.60
CA PRO A 94 19.20 10.56 9.65
C PRO A 94 18.74 9.14 9.93
N ALA A 95 19.71 8.24 10.13
CA ALA A 95 19.43 6.86 10.45
C ALA A 95 18.51 6.80 11.66
N PRO A 96 17.32 6.18 11.55
CA PRO A 96 16.35 6.19 12.61
C PRO A 96 16.88 5.39 13.81
N VAL A 97 16.73 5.96 15.00
CA VAL A 97 17.11 5.36 16.27
C VAL A 97 15.83 4.84 16.94
N PRO A 98 15.82 3.61 17.50
CA PRO A 98 14.65 3.11 18.20
C PRO A 98 14.29 4.04 19.36
N PRO A 99 12.99 4.32 19.59
CA PRO A 99 12.58 5.15 20.71
C PRO A 99 12.99 4.49 22.03
N LYS A 100 13.14 5.32 23.08
CA LYS A 100 13.47 4.83 24.42
C LYS A 100 12.39 3.84 24.88
N PRO A 101 12.77 2.65 25.38
CA PRO A 101 11.81 1.66 25.86
C PRO A 101 11.02 2.21 27.04
N SER A 102 9.71 2.04 27.00
CA SER A 102 8.80 2.38 28.09
C SER A 102 8.98 1.42 29.28
N LYS A 103 8.83 1.95 30.50
CA LYS A 103 8.78 1.14 31.73
C LYS A 103 7.48 0.34 31.86
N ASN A 104 6.39 0.85 31.27
CA ASN A 104 5.11 0.15 31.23
C ASN A 104 5.17 -1.00 30.20
N PRO A 105 4.93 -2.26 30.60
CA PRO A 105 5.04 -3.43 29.71
C PRO A 105 4.11 -3.39 28.49
N ALA A 106 2.89 -2.86 28.65
CA ALA A 106 1.93 -2.77 27.56
C ALA A 106 2.41 -1.80 26.47
N ILE A 107 2.94 -0.64 26.89
CA ILE A 107 3.50 0.36 25.97
C ILE A 107 4.78 -0.18 25.32
N TYR A 108 5.65 -0.86 26.07
CA TYR A 108 6.85 -1.49 25.53
C TYR A 108 6.52 -2.47 24.40
N ASN A 109 5.54 -3.35 24.59
CA ASN A 109 5.12 -4.29 23.57
C ASN A 109 4.61 -3.60 22.29
N LEU A 110 3.86 -2.49 22.44
CA LEU A 110 3.44 -1.68 21.30
C LEU A 110 4.62 -1.02 20.58
N GLN A 111 5.63 -0.54 21.31
CA GLN A 111 6.84 0.04 20.73
C GLN A 111 7.64 -1.01 19.93
N VAL A 112 7.75 -2.24 20.44
CA VAL A 112 8.43 -3.34 19.72
C VAL A 112 7.71 -3.64 18.40
N VAL A 113 6.38 -3.74 18.41
CA VAL A 113 5.59 -3.99 17.19
C VAL A 113 5.70 -2.81 16.23
N GLY A 114 5.64 -1.57 16.73
CA GLY A 114 5.81 -0.37 15.92
C GLY A 114 7.18 -0.32 15.25
N TRP A 115 8.25 -0.60 16.00
CA TRP A 115 9.61 -0.62 15.45
C TRP A 115 9.79 -1.69 14.38
N LYS A 116 9.19 -2.88 14.54
CA LYS A 116 9.21 -3.92 13.50
C LYS A 116 8.48 -3.52 12.22
N ARG A 117 7.48 -2.63 12.32
CA ARG A 117 6.68 -2.14 11.18
C ARG A 117 7.26 -0.91 10.49
N GLU A 118 8.17 -0.18 11.14
CA GLU A 118 8.82 1.02 10.58
C GLU A 118 9.38 0.84 9.17
N PRO A 119 10.09 -0.25 8.82
CA PRO A 119 10.57 -0.49 7.46
C PRO A 119 9.47 -0.37 6.40
N TYR A 120 8.37 -1.09 6.61
CA TYR A 120 7.23 -1.12 5.71
C TYR A 120 6.48 0.21 5.68
N GLY A 121 6.31 0.85 6.85
CA GLY A 121 5.69 2.17 6.94
C GLY A 121 6.43 3.23 6.13
N ARG A 122 7.77 3.23 6.16
CA ARG A 122 8.58 4.17 5.38
C ARG A 122 8.50 3.94 3.88
N MET A 123 8.53 2.68 3.46
CA MET A 123 8.34 2.34 2.04
C MET A 123 6.93 2.71 1.57
N ALA A 124 5.90 2.42 2.36
CA ALA A 124 4.52 2.79 2.06
C ALA A 124 4.33 4.31 1.95
N LEU A 125 4.95 5.10 2.84
CA LEU A 125 4.94 6.57 2.74
C LEU A 125 5.61 7.07 1.45
N TYR A 126 6.72 6.46 1.05
CA TYR A 126 7.36 6.78 -0.23
C TYR A 126 6.45 6.43 -1.41
N LEU A 127 5.85 5.23 -1.41
CA LEU A 127 4.91 4.81 -2.46
C LEU A 127 3.69 5.73 -2.51
N GLN A 128 3.13 6.18 -1.38
CA GLN A 128 2.06 7.17 -1.35
C GLN A 128 2.47 8.49 -2.03
N ALA A 129 3.68 8.98 -1.76
CA ALA A 129 4.19 10.19 -2.42
C ALA A 129 4.38 9.98 -3.94
N VAL A 130 4.81 8.79 -4.35
CA VAL A 130 4.90 8.41 -5.77
C VAL A 130 3.51 8.33 -6.41
N THR A 131 2.53 7.73 -5.76
CA THR A 131 1.13 7.70 -6.23
C THR A 131 0.56 9.10 -6.45
N GLN A 132 0.84 10.04 -5.54
CA GLN A 132 0.40 11.43 -5.69
C GLN A 132 0.99 12.10 -6.92
N ARG A 133 2.24 11.79 -7.29
CA ARG A 133 2.84 12.28 -8.54
C ARG A 133 2.15 11.70 -9.76
N PHE A 134 1.89 10.39 -9.76
CA PHE A 134 1.14 9.77 -10.86
C PHE A 134 -0.27 10.36 -11.00
N ILE A 135 -0.96 10.68 -9.90
CA ILE A 135 -2.28 11.33 -9.95
C ILE A 135 -2.19 12.71 -10.62
N GLN A 136 -1.15 13.49 -10.31
CA GLN A 136 -0.94 14.81 -10.92
C GLN A 136 -0.65 14.71 -12.43
N ASP A 137 0.17 13.75 -12.84
CA ASP A 137 0.51 13.53 -14.24
C ASP A 137 -0.66 12.91 -15.04
N MET A 138 -1.56 12.20 -14.36
CA MET A 138 -2.65 11.43 -14.97
C MET A 138 -4.05 12.02 -14.80
N GLU A 139 -4.22 13.34 -14.63
CA GLU A 139 -5.52 14.01 -14.80
C GLU A 139 -6.18 13.73 -16.18
N THR A 140 -5.46 13.09 -17.11
CA THR A 140 -5.96 12.60 -18.40
C THR A 140 -6.42 11.13 -18.44
N SER A 141 -6.11 10.28 -17.43
CA SER A 141 -6.48 8.86 -17.43
C SER A 141 -7.71 8.61 -16.55
N VAL A 142 -8.88 8.81 -17.14
CA VAL A 142 -10.18 8.95 -16.47
C VAL A 142 -10.68 7.69 -15.70
N PHE A 143 -10.02 6.52 -15.79
CA PHE A 143 -10.63 5.27 -15.29
C PHE A 143 -9.76 4.23 -14.57
N GLY A 144 -8.44 4.44 -14.39
CA GLY A 144 -7.59 3.37 -13.84
C GLY A 144 -6.57 3.88 -12.85
N GLY A 145 -6.89 3.82 -11.55
CA GLY A 145 -5.87 3.92 -10.52
C GLY A 145 -4.73 2.91 -10.77
N LYS A 146 -3.50 3.30 -10.42
CA LYS A 146 -2.33 2.44 -10.54
C LYS A 146 -2.22 1.55 -9.31
N SER A 147 -1.83 0.31 -9.54
CA SER A 147 -1.52 -0.66 -8.48
C SER A 147 -0.03 -0.95 -8.49
N PHE A 148 0.54 -1.18 -7.32
CA PHE A 148 1.94 -1.57 -7.16
C PHE A 148 2.05 -3.07 -6.89
N ILE A 149 2.96 -3.75 -7.57
CA ILE A 149 3.28 -5.15 -7.30
C ILE A 149 4.74 -5.23 -6.84
N HIS A 150 4.92 -5.50 -5.55
CA HIS A 150 6.19 -5.75 -4.89
C HIS A 150 6.83 -7.04 -5.41
N TRP A 151 8.13 -6.99 -5.71
CA TRP A 151 8.84 -8.13 -6.27
C TRP A 151 9.02 -9.30 -5.29
N THR A 152 9.26 -9.03 -4.00
CA THR A 152 9.47 -10.08 -2.99
C THR A 152 9.25 -9.55 -1.58
N THR A 153 8.68 -10.34 -0.67
CA THR A 153 8.59 -9.98 0.75
C THR A 153 9.88 -10.25 1.54
N GLU A 154 10.92 -10.81 0.90
CA GLU A 154 12.16 -11.20 1.57
C GLU A 154 13.07 -9.99 1.82
N PRO A 155 13.27 -9.56 3.08
CA PRO A 155 13.95 -8.31 3.40
C PRO A 155 15.45 -8.31 3.05
N GLU A 156 16.06 -9.49 2.92
CA GLU A 156 17.47 -9.65 2.59
C GLU A 156 17.75 -9.58 1.08
N SER A 157 16.71 -9.67 0.24
CA SER A 157 16.85 -9.65 -1.21
C SER A 157 17.04 -8.22 -1.73
N ASP A 158 17.89 -8.06 -2.75
CA ASP A 158 18.01 -6.78 -3.47
C ASP A 158 16.73 -6.41 -4.26
N ASP A 159 15.87 -7.39 -4.49
CA ASP A 159 14.57 -7.20 -5.15
C ASP A 159 13.50 -6.66 -4.19
N PHE A 160 13.76 -6.63 -2.87
CA PHE A 160 12.83 -6.11 -1.83
C PHE A 160 12.48 -4.61 -2.00
N PHE A 161 13.24 -3.89 -2.81
CA PHE A 161 13.08 -2.46 -3.02
C PHE A 161 12.50 -2.12 -4.40
N LYS A 162 11.91 -3.11 -5.08
CA LYS A 162 11.43 -3.00 -6.46
C LYS A 162 9.93 -3.27 -6.55
N PHE A 163 9.24 -2.40 -7.27
CA PHE A 163 7.80 -2.40 -7.42
C PHE A 163 7.43 -2.19 -8.88
N ASP A 164 6.70 -3.13 -9.47
CA ASP A 164 6.10 -2.95 -10.78
C ASP A 164 4.83 -2.11 -10.64
N VAL A 165 4.67 -1.12 -11.53
CA VAL A 165 3.45 -0.31 -11.63
C VAL A 165 2.60 -0.87 -12.76
N VAL A 166 1.36 -1.20 -12.43
CA VAL A 166 0.41 -1.76 -13.39
C VAL A 166 -0.89 -0.98 -13.40
N ASP A 167 -1.54 -0.95 -14.55
CA ASP A 167 -2.89 -0.41 -14.67
C ASP A 167 -3.92 -1.36 -14.05
N ARG A 168 -5.16 -0.85 -13.92
CA ARG A 168 -6.27 -1.61 -13.36
C ARG A 168 -6.65 -2.85 -14.19
N SER A 169 -6.50 -2.82 -15.52
CA SER A 169 -6.81 -3.96 -16.40
C SER A 169 -5.85 -5.12 -16.16
N ASN A 170 -4.55 -4.83 -16.18
CA ASN A 170 -3.45 -5.75 -15.93
C ASN A 170 -3.48 -6.26 -14.50
N TYR A 171 -3.81 -5.40 -13.53
CA TYR A 171 -4.08 -5.81 -12.17
C TYR A 171 -5.21 -6.85 -12.10
N ASN A 172 -6.36 -6.60 -12.73
CA ASN A 172 -7.48 -7.54 -12.71
C ASN A 172 -7.12 -8.89 -13.36
N GLU A 173 -6.25 -8.88 -14.38
CA GLU A 173 -5.74 -10.11 -14.99
C GLU A 173 -4.79 -10.86 -14.05
N ALA A 174 -3.85 -10.16 -13.41
CA ALA A 174 -2.93 -10.70 -12.43
C ALA A 174 -3.65 -11.27 -11.20
N ALA A 175 -4.68 -10.56 -10.70
CA ALA A 175 -5.47 -11.03 -9.56
C ALA A 175 -6.26 -12.30 -9.91
N LYS A 176 -6.79 -12.41 -11.14
CA LYS A 176 -7.49 -13.61 -11.62
C LYS A 176 -6.57 -14.81 -11.80
N SER A 177 -5.28 -14.59 -12.12
CA SER A 177 -4.32 -15.69 -12.27
C SER A 177 -3.87 -16.28 -10.93
N GLY A 178 -4.11 -15.59 -9.81
CA GLY A 178 -3.68 -16.02 -8.48
C GLY A 178 -2.16 -15.97 -8.29
N GLN A 179 -1.45 -15.26 -9.16
CA GLN A 179 0.02 -15.12 -9.12
C GLN A 179 0.50 -13.97 -8.23
N ILE A 180 -0.42 -13.08 -7.84
CA ILE A 180 -0.17 -12.00 -6.89
C ILE A 180 -1.04 -12.16 -5.64
N LEU A 181 -0.49 -11.74 -4.50
CA LEU A 181 -1.16 -11.72 -3.20
C LEU A 181 -1.19 -10.29 -2.66
N ILE A 182 -2.12 -9.97 -1.77
CA ILE A 182 -2.12 -8.66 -1.10
C ILE A 182 -0.97 -8.61 -0.10
N ASP A 183 -0.12 -7.59 -0.20
CA ASP A 183 0.91 -7.30 0.80
C ASP A 183 0.28 -6.49 1.93
N SER A 184 -0.15 -7.18 2.99
CA SER A 184 -0.86 -6.55 4.12
C SER A 184 0.01 -5.61 4.96
N ASP A 185 1.33 -5.76 4.90
CA ASP A 185 2.24 -4.93 5.70
C ASP A 185 2.49 -3.56 5.05
N MET A 186 2.35 -3.47 3.73
CA MET A 186 2.50 -2.21 2.97
C MET A 186 1.20 -1.62 2.45
N SER A 187 0.13 -2.41 2.34
CA SER A 187 -1.17 -1.90 1.90
C SER A 187 -1.81 -1.01 2.98
N VAL A 188 -2.23 0.17 2.57
CA VAL A 188 -3.00 1.11 3.39
C VAL A 188 -4.24 1.54 2.58
N PRO A 189 -5.29 0.71 2.54
CA PRO A 189 -6.48 0.97 1.71
C PRO A 189 -7.20 2.27 2.09
N GLU A 190 -7.14 2.66 3.36
CA GLU A 190 -7.71 3.93 3.87
C GLU A 190 -7.09 5.16 3.19
N ASN A 191 -5.83 5.04 2.75
CA ASN A 191 -5.10 6.08 2.03
C ASN A 191 -5.08 5.84 0.51
N GLY A 192 -5.84 4.87 0.01
CA GLY A 192 -5.87 4.50 -1.41
C GLY A 192 -4.58 3.85 -1.92
N LEU A 193 -3.73 3.33 -1.03
CA LEU A 193 -2.54 2.56 -1.41
C LEU A 193 -2.83 1.07 -1.23
N GLU A 194 -2.99 0.35 -2.33
CA GLU A 194 -3.04 -1.11 -2.34
C GLU A 194 -1.75 -1.65 -2.99
N VAL A 195 -1.00 -2.44 -2.24
CA VAL A 195 0.25 -3.06 -2.69
C VAL A 195 0.04 -4.57 -2.73
N TYR A 196 0.42 -5.17 -3.84
CA TYR A 196 0.42 -6.61 -4.03
C TYR A 196 1.85 -7.11 -4.02
N VAL A 197 2.05 -8.42 -3.90
CA VAL A 197 3.36 -9.06 -4.00
C VAL A 197 3.25 -10.28 -4.89
N TYR A 198 4.26 -10.52 -5.71
CA TYR A 198 4.34 -11.78 -6.47
C TYR A 198 4.49 -12.94 -5.50
N LYS A 199 3.80 -14.05 -5.80
CA LYS A 199 3.87 -15.26 -4.98
C LYS A 199 5.30 -15.80 -4.89
N ASP A 200 6.00 -15.80 -6.03
CA ASP A 200 7.37 -16.26 -6.20
C ASP A 200 7.96 -15.65 -7.50
N LYS A 201 9.24 -15.90 -7.73
CA LYS A 201 9.96 -15.38 -8.91
C LYS A 201 9.42 -15.95 -10.22
N GLU A 202 8.98 -17.20 -10.24
CA GLU A 202 8.42 -17.84 -11.45
C GLU A 202 7.09 -17.19 -11.82
N ALA A 203 6.23 -16.94 -10.83
CA ALA A 203 4.97 -16.22 -10.99
C ALA A 203 5.19 -14.82 -11.56
N ARG A 204 6.22 -14.10 -11.10
CA ARG A 204 6.62 -12.81 -11.69
C ARG A 204 7.05 -12.95 -13.14
N ASP A 205 7.98 -13.85 -13.42
CA ASP A 205 8.55 -14.03 -14.77
C ASP A 205 7.48 -14.51 -15.77
N ASP A 206 6.46 -15.23 -15.33
CA ASP A 206 5.32 -15.64 -16.16
C ASP A 206 4.27 -14.56 -16.32
N LEU A 207 3.99 -13.79 -15.27
CA LEU A 207 2.99 -12.74 -15.31
C LEU A 207 3.49 -11.54 -16.13
N THR A 208 4.75 -11.16 -16.00
CA THR A 208 5.40 -10.07 -16.79
C THR A 208 5.40 -10.33 -18.31
N LYS A 209 5.23 -11.58 -18.76
CA LYS A 209 5.03 -11.91 -20.18
C LYS A 209 3.58 -11.71 -20.66
N LYS A 210 2.62 -11.66 -19.74
CA LYS A 210 1.18 -11.58 -20.02
C LYS A 210 0.63 -10.18 -19.85
N ILE A 211 1.06 -9.49 -18.80
CA ILE A 211 0.60 -8.14 -18.48
C ILE A 211 1.62 -7.09 -18.90
N LEU A 212 1.15 -5.89 -19.21
CA LEU A 212 2.02 -4.75 -19.45
C LEU A 212 2.38 -4.10 -18.10
N VAL A 213 3.68 -4.13 -17.77
CA VAL A 213 4.25 -3.29 -16.71
C VAL A 213 4.49 -1.92 -17.29
N GLU A 214 3.88 -0.89 -16.71
CA GLU A 214 3.98 0.48 -17.22
C GLU A 214 5.25 1.17 -16.77
N ASP A 215 5.65 0.94 -15.52
CA ASP A 215 6.83 1.53 -14.92
C ASP A 215 7.40 0.62 -13.83
N LEU A 216 8.67 0.84 -13.49
CA LEU A 216 9.38 0.17 -12.40
C LEU A 216 9.79 1.22 -11.36
N VAL A 217 9.16 1.17 -10.20
CA VAL A 217 9.52 2.03 -9.07
C VAL A 217 10.57 1.32 -8.23
N ILE A 218 11.74 1.95 -8.12
CA ILE A 218 12.82 1.51 -7.25
C ILE A 218 12.92 2.48 -6.09
N ILE A 219 12.95 1.97 -4.86
CA ILE A 219 13.14 2.78 -3.66
C ILE A 219 14.54 3.46 -3.72
N PRO A 220 14.67 4.77 -3.43
CA PRO A 220 15.96 5.47 -3.45
C PRO A 220 16.97 4.84 -2.48
N THR A 221 18.25 4.83 -2.85
CA THR A 221 19.33 4.18 -2.09
C THR A 221 19.39 4.65 -0.64
N GLU A 222 19.19 5.94 -0.39
CA GLU A 222 19.21 6.51 0.96
C GLU A 222 18.10 5.92 1.85
N LEU A 223 16.93 5.68 1.27
CA LEU A 223 15.81 5.04 1.97
C LEU A 223 16.05 3.53 2.13
N GLN A 224 16.66 2.87 1.15
CA GLN A 224 17.07 1.46 1.29
C GLN A 224 18.06 1.28 2.45
N GLU A 225 19.05 2.16 2.55
CA GLU A 225 20.02 2.15 3.65
C GLU A 225 19.34 2.37 5.00
N ALA A 226 18.46 3.37 5.12
CA ALA A 226 17.71 3.61 6.34
C ALA A 226 16.85 2.39 6.75
N VAL A 227 16.17 1.75 5.80
CA VAL A 227 15.38 0.53 6.03
C VAL A 227 16.28 -0.62 6.51
N ARG A 228 17.42 -0.84 5.84
CA ARG A 228 18.39 -1.88 6.22
C ARG A 228 18.98 -1.64 7.61
N VAL A 229 19.19 -0.37 7.99
CA VAL A 229 19.65 -0.01 9.35
C VAL A 229 18.58 -0.37 10.38
N ILE A 230 17.29 -0.07 10.14
CA ILE A 230 16.20 -0.44 11.04
C ILE A 230 16.12 -1.96 11.20
N GLN A 231 16.15 -2.70 10.09
CA GLN A 231 16.07 -4.16 10.11
C GLN A 231 17.22 -4.80 10.92
N LYS A 232 18.42 -4.22 10.86
CA LYS A 232 19.60 -4.68 11.62
C LYS A 232 19.62 -4.21 13.07
N THR A 233 18.84 -3.19 13.43
CA THR A 233 18.84 -2.59 14.76
C THR A 233 17.68 -3.17 15.59
N PRO A 234 17.94 -4.10 16.53
CA PRO A 234 16.89 -4.62 17.38
C PRO A 234 16.34 -3.52 18.30
N PHE A 235 15.06 -3.65 18.68
CA PHE A 235 14.48 -2.78 19.70
C PHE A 235 15.19 -3.02 21.04
N PRO A 236 15.52 -1.96 21.82
CA PRO A 236 16.19 -2.11 23.11
C PRO A 236 15.43 -3.03 24.07
N PRO A 237 16.11 -3.82 24.91
CA PRO A 237 15.44 -4.72 25.84
C PRO A 237 14.59 -3.97 26.86
N PHE A 238 13.56 -4.63 27.37
CA PHE A 238 12.70 -4.08 28.42
C PHE A 238 13.53 -3.81 29.68
N VAL A 239 13.58 -2.55 30.11
CA VAL A 239 14.19 -2.15 31.38
C VAL A 239 13.05 -1.95 32.36
N GLY A 240 12.79 -2.99 33.17
CA GLY A 240 11.72 -2.97 34.16
C GLY A 240 11.80 -1.73 35.03
N GLY A 241 10.74 -0.93 35.04
CA GLY A 241 10.53 0.03 36.11
C GLY A 241 10.09 -0.72 37.35
N GLU A 242 10.56 -0.31 38.54
CA GLU A 242 9.88 -0.61 39.80
C GLU A 242 8.52 0.11 39.82
N GLU A 243 7.61 -0.27 38.92
CA GLU A 243 6.23 0.17 39.02
C GLU A 243 5.56 -0.76 40.03
N THR A 244 5.57 -0.30 41.28
CA THR A 244 4.68 -0.74 42.34
C THR A 244 3.26 -0.62 41.78
N PHE A 245 2.74 -1.73 41.25
CA PHE A 245 1.35 -1.85 40.87
C PHE A 245 0.54 -1.82 42.17
N THR A 246 0.28 -0.62 42.70
CA THR A 246 -0.74 -0.40 43.72
C THR A 246 -2.08 -0.67 43.06
N GLY A 247 -2.41 -1.96 43.02
CA GLY A 247 -3.62 -2.48 42.41
C GLY A 247 -4.82 -1.72 42.97
N LEU A 248 -5.59 -1.14 42.06
CA LEU A 248 -6.94 -0.72 42.33
C LEU A 248 -7.70 -2.00 42.71
N ARG A 249 -7.84 -2.28 44.01
CA ARG A 249 -8.71 -3.34 44.51
C ARG A 249 -10.14 -2.92 44.17
N VAL A 250 -10.65 -3.43 43.06
CA VAL A 250 -12.09 -3.44 42.80
C VAL A 250 -12.65 -4.52 43.72
N THR A 251 -13.09 -4.13 44.91
CA THR A 251 -13.99 -4.95 45.72
C THR A 251 -15.34 -4.97 45.01
N VAL A 252 -15.73 -6.15 44.54
CA VAL A 252 -17.09 -6.43 44.09
C VAL A 252 -17.87 -6.83 45.33
N ASP A 253 -18.82 -5.99 45.75
CA ASP A 253 -19.85 -6.34 46.72
C ASP A 253 -20.97 -7.18 46.06
#